data_AF-A0A523LT84-F1
#
_entry.id   AF-A0A523LT84-F1
#
_cell.length_a   1.000
_cell.length_b   1.000
_cell.length_c   1.000
_cell.angle_alpha   90.00
_cell.angle_beta   90.00
_cell.angle_gamma   90.00
#
_symmetry.space_group_name_H-M   'P 1'
#
loop_
_entity.id
_entity.type
_entity.pdbx_description
1 polymer ?
#
loop_
_entity_poly.entity_id
_entity_poly.type
_entity_poly.pdbx_seq_one_letter_code
_entity_poly.pdbx_strand_id
1 'polypeptide(L)'
;MNAVTISRDLVLEPADNNRLANLCGQFDEHIRQIERRLNVEIASRGNQFRITGNPGAAQIGKDLIQSLFRLTDSERLDPECVHICLQEVAMNDGEIAELSEVQDDGDKSLFEIQTRRKLVRARGAKQRGYLKNIREHDLAIGIGPAGTGKTYLAVASAIDALESEQV
;
A
#
# COMPACT_ATOMS: atom_id res chain seq x y z
N MET A 1 25.83 21.04 -8.81
CA MET A 1 25.91 20.51 -7.44
C MET A 1 25.71 19.00 -7.53
N ASN A 2 26.74 18.19 -7.29
CA ASN A 2 26.57 16.74 -7.26
C ASN A 2 25.77 16.41 -6.00
N ALA A 3 24.52 15.96 -6.18
CA ALA A 3 23.70 15.51 -5.07
C ALA A 3 24.40 14.35 -4.38
N VAL A 4 24.50 14.40 -3.04
CA VAL A 4 25.05 13.29 -2.25
C VAL A 4 24.10 12.12 -2.39
N THR A 5 24.53 11.05 -3.04
CA THR A 5 23.80 9.79 -3.14
C THR A 5 24.32 8.81 -2.08
N ILE A 6 23.42 8.04 -1.50
CA ILE A 6 23.75 6.93 -0.59
C ILE A 6 23.15 5.64 -1.12
N SER A 7 23.69 4.51 -0.68
CA SER A 7 23.15 3.19 -0.97
C SER A 7 22.66 2.53 0.33
N ARG A 8 21.49 1.90 0.27
CA ARG A 8 20.86 1.18 1.38
C ARG A 8 20.66 -0.27 0.95
N ASP A 9 21.32 -1.17 1.68
CA ASP A 9 21.14 -2.60 1.50
C ASP A 9 20.00 -3.12 2.39
N LEU A 10 19.22 -4.03 1.83
CA LEU A 10 18.08 -4.70 2.45
C LEU A 10 18.13 -6.19 2.08
N VAL A 11 18.01 -7.05 3.08
CA VAL A 11 17.85 -8.49 2.89
C VAL A 11 16.48 -8.86 3.42
N LEU A 12 15.66 -9.48 2.59
CA LEU A 12 14.30 -9.91 2.94
C LEU A 12 14.34 -11.37 3.40
N GLU A 13 13.81 -11.64 4.58
CA GLU A 13 13.71 -12.98 5.13
C GLU A 13 12.26 -13.26 5.57
N PRO A 14 11.71 -14.47 5.31
CA PRO A 14 12.39 -15.62 4.68
C PRO A 14 12.62 -15.42 3.17
N ALA A 15 13.65 -16.05 2.62
CA ALA A 15 13.93 -16.08 1.18
C ALA A 15 12.89 -16.91 0.36
N ASP A 16 11.63 -16.51 0.39
CA ASP A 16 10.51 -17.13 -0.33
C ASP A 16 10.36 -16.53 -1.73
N ASN A 17 10.66 -17.34 -2.75
CA ASN A 17 10.60 -16.94 -4.15
C ASN A 17 9.20 -16.50 -4.62
N ASN A 18 8.12 -17.06 -4.06
CA ASN A 18 6.76 -16.67 -4.45
C ASN A 18 6.43 -15.28 -3.93
N ARG A 19 6.82 -14.98 -2.69
CA ARG A 19 6.66 -13.67 -2.08
C ARG A 19 7.53 -12.61 -2.77
N LEU A 20 8.76 -12.96 -3.10
CA LEU A 20 9.66 -12.08 -3.85
C LEU A 20 9.13 -11.79 -5.26
N ALA A 21 8.58 -12.79 -5.96
CA ALA A 21 7.94 -12.58 -7.26
C ALA A 21 6.69 -11.69 -7.15
N ASN A 22 5.86 -11.88 -6.11
CA ASN A 22 4.71 -11.03 -5.81
C ASN A 22 5.13 -9.58 -5.52
N LEU A 23 6.21 -9.40 -4.75
CA LEU A 23 6.80 -8.09 -4.46
C LEU A 23 7.28 -7.38 -5.72
N CYS A 24 8.04 -8.05 -6.58
CA CYS A 24 8.58 -7.42 -7.79
C CYS A 24 7.51 -7.11 -8.84
N GLY A 25 6.44 -7.91 -8.92
CA GLY A 25 5.40 -7.77 -9.93
C GLY A 25 5.85 -8.28 -11.31
N GLN A 26 4.97 -8.13 -12.31
CA GLN A 26 5.28 -8.62 -13.65
C GLN A 26 6.40 -7.77 -14.28
N PHE A 27 7.48 -8.40 -14.73
CA PHE A 27 8.64 -7.71 -15.32
C PHE A 27 9.18 -6.56 -14.43
N ASP A 28 9.20 -6.77 -13.12
CA ASP A 28 9.65 -5.79 -12.11
C ASP A 28 8.85 -4.48 -12.10
N GLU A 29 7.57 -4.51 -12.54
CA GLU A 29 6.74 -3.31 -12.64
C GLU A 29 6.60 -2.56 -11.30
N HIS A 30 6.48 -3.28 -10.17
CA HIS A 30 6.37 -2.66 -8.86
C HIS A 30 7.65 -1.94 -8.48
N ILE A 31 8.81 -2.56 -8.75
CA ILE A 31 10.13 -1.97 -8.49
C ILE A 31 10.30 -0.69 -9.33
N ARG A 32 10.03 -0.76 -10.63
CA ARG A 32 10.10 0.41 -11.52
C ARG A 32 9.15 1.53 -11.10
N GLN A 33 7.99 1.20 -10.53
CA GLN A 33 7.04 2.17 -10.01
C GLN A 33 7.63 2.91 -8.79
N ILE A 34 8.28 2.19 -7.87
CA ILE A 34 8.96 2.76 -6.71
C ILE A 34 10.14 3.64 -7.16
N GLU A 35 10.99 3.14 -8.06
CA GLU A 35 12.13 3.89 -8.62
C GLU A 35 11.71 5.24 -9.20
N ARG A 36 10.70 5.24 -10.07
CA ARG A 36 10.18 6.47 -10.71
C ARG A 36 9.60 7.44 -9.70
N ARG A 37 8.88 6.94 -8.69
CA ARG A 37 8.16 7.80 -7.74
C ARG A 37 9.09 8.44 -6.71
N LEU A 38 10.10 7.71 -6.25
CA LEU A 38 11.06 8.17 -5.25
C LEU A 38 12.34 8.75 -5.88
N ASN A 39 12.51 8.61 -7.21
CA ASN A 39 13.72 8.98 -7.93
C ASN A 39 14.97 8.29 -7.35
N VAL A 40 14.90 6.96 -7.27
CA VAL A 40 15.95 6.06 -6.78
C VAL A 40 16.23 4.96 -7.81
N GLU A 41 17.40 4.34 -7.72
CA GLU A 41 17.75 3.12 -8.45
C GLU A 41 17.67 1.92 -7.51
N ILE A 42 17.03 0.82 -7.94
CA ILE A 42 16.86 -0.39 -7.15
C ILE A 42 17.45 -1.57 -7.92
N ALA A 43 18.52 -2.15 -7.38
CA ALA A 43 19.06 -3.41 -7.86
C ALA A 43 18.55 -4.55 -6.96
N SER A 44 18.01 -5.62 -7.56
CA SER A 44 17.55 -6.81 -6.86
C SER A 44 18.32 -8.06 -7.32
N ARG A 45 18.70 -8.90 -6.36
CA ARG A 45 19.31 -10.22 -6.62
C ARG A 45 18.83 -11.22 -5.58
N GLY A 46 17.85 -12.04 -5.96
CA GLY A 46 17.18 -12.94 -5.02
C GLY A 46 16.45 -12.13 -3.95
N ASN A 47 16.75 -12.41 -2.68
CA ASN A 47 16.19 -11.69 -1.53
C ASN A 47 16.99 -10.44 -1.12
N GLN A 48 18.05 -10.09 -1.86
CA GLN A 48 18.89 -8.92 -1.58
C GLN A 48 18.50 -7.76 -2.49
N PHE A 49 18.23 -6.61 -1.89
CA PHE A 49 17.87 -5.38 -2.56
C PHE A 49 18.86 -4.28 -2.17
N ARG A 50 19.26 -3.49 -3.16
CA ARG A 50 20.10 -2.31 -2.98
C ARG A 50 19.39 -1.11 -3.55
N ILE A 51 19.12 -0.12 -2.70
CA ILE A 51 18.42 1.11 -3.06
C ILE A 51 19.43 2.26 -3.05
N THR A 52 19.61 2.93 -4.17
CA THR A 52 20.58 4.03 -4.31
C THR A 52 19.87 5.32 -4.71
N GLY A 53 20.15 6.42 -4.00
CA GLY A 53 19.54 7.71 -4.26
C GLY A 53 19.83 8.73 -3.18
N ASN A 54 19.04 9.81 -3.12
CA ASN A 54 19.16 10.81 -2.05
C ASN A 54 18.88 10.17 -0.68
N PRO A 55 19.51 10.65 0.41
CA PRO A 55 19.43 9.99 1.73
C PRO A 55 18.04 9.65 2.23
N GLY A 56 17.09 10.59 2.13
CA GLY A 56 15.70 10.36 2.51
C GLY A 56 15.01 9.37 1.58
N ALA A 57 15.13 9.56 0.26
CA ALA A 57 14.47 8.71 -0.74
C ALA A 57 14.95 7.25 -0.69
N ALA A 58 16.25 7.02 -0.50
CA ALA A 58 16.81 5.68 -0.39
C ALA A 58 16.34 4.95 0.89
N GLN A 59 16.20 5.68 2.00
CA GLN A 59 15.67 5.13 3.25
C GLN A 59 14.18 4.79 3.10
N ILE A 60 13.38 5.73 2.57
CA ILE A 60 11.96 5.52 2.28
C ILE A 60 11.74 4.32 1.34
N GLY A 61 12.56 4.18 0.29
CA GLY A 61 12.47 3.06 -0.64
C GLY A 61 12.75 1.72 0.05
N LYS A 62 13.75 1.67 0.93
CA LYS A 62 14.05 0.48 1.74
C LYS A 62 12.85 0.10 2.62
N ASP A 63 12.31 1.06 3.36
CA ASP A 63 11.23 0.80 4.31
C ASP A 63 9.92 0.39 3.59
N LEU A 64 9.69 0.96 2.40
CA LEU A 64 8.53 0.63 1.56
C LEU A 64 8.64 -0.79 1.01
N ILE A 65 9.81 -1.18 0.49
CA ILE A 65 10.05 -2.55 0.01
C ILE A 65 9.85 -3.55 1.15
N GLN A 66 10.35 -3.24 2.35
CA GLN A 66 10.15 -4.10 3.52
C GLN A 66 8.67 -4.20 3.91
N SER A 67 7.92 -3.10 3.83
CA SER A 67 6.48 -3.08 4.14
C SER A 67 5.64 -3.83 3.11
N LEU A 68 5.92 -3.66 1.82
CA LEU A 68 5.31 -4.44 0.74
C LEU A 68 5.64 -5.93 0.86
N PHE A 69 6.86 -6.27 1.25
CA PHE A 69 7.24 -7.67 1.49
C PHE A 69 6.41 -8.28 2.63
N ARG A 70 6.16 -7.56 3.72
CA ARG A 70 5.25 -8.02 4.78
C ARG A 70 3.82 -8.25 4.27
N LEU A 71 3.30 -7.34 3.45
CA LEU A 71 1.95 -7.51 2.85
C LEU A 71 1.83 -8.76 1.98
N THR A 72 2.92 -9.24 1.39
CA THR A 72 2.89 -10.46 0.57
C THR A 72 2.55 -11.74 1.35
N ASP A 73 2.57 -11.70 2.70
CA ASP A 73 2.14 -12.83 3.54
C ASP A 73 0.62 -13.05 3.47
N SER A 74 -0.16 -11.98 3.33
CA SER A 74 -1.62 -12.05 3.37
C SER A 74 -2.28 -11.81 2.02
N GLU A 75 -1.60 -11.11 1.09
CA GLU A 75 -2.24 -10.60 -0.12
C GLU A 75 -1.34 -10.65 -1.37
N ARG A 76 -1.98 -10.74 -2.53
CA ARG A 76 -1.31 -10.53 -3.82
C ARG A 76 -1.24 -9.03 -4.10
N LEU A 77 -0.03 -8.54 -4.34
CA LEU A 77 0.19 -7.15 -4.71
C LEU A 77 -0.17 -6.92 -6.17
N ASP A 78 -0.69 -5.73 -6.44
CA ASP A 78 -0.92 -5.20 -7.77
C ASP A 78 -0.39 -3.75 -7.86
N PRO A 79 -0.25 -3.18 -9.07
CA PRO A 79 0.31 -1.84 -9.24
C PRO A 79 -0.46 -0.72 -8.51
N GLU A 80 -1.75 -0.93 -8.27
CA GLU A 80 -2.61 0.03 -7.57
C GLU A 80 -2.38 -0.02 -6.05
N CYS A 81 -2.12 -1.20 -5.48
CA CYS A 81 -1.69 -1.34 -4.08
C CYS A 81 -0.37 -0.61 -3.82
N VAL A 82 0.61 -0.81 -4.71
CA VAL A 82 1.91 -0.13 -4.64
C VAL A 82 1.73 1.38 -4.80
N HIS A 83 0.85 1.83 -5.70
CA HIS A 83 0.50 3.24 -5.86
C HIS A 83 -0.03 3.85 -4.56
N ILE A 84 -0.99 3.18 -3.90
CA ILE A 84 -1.58 3.65 -2.64
C ILE A 84 -0.50 3.76 -1.55
N CYS A 85 0.36 2.74 -1.40
CA CYS A 85 1.44 2.78 -0.42
C CYS A 85 2.39 3.96 -0.68
N LEU A 86 2.77 4.20 -1.94
CA LEU A 86 3.61 5.33 -2.32
C LEU A 86 2.95 6.70 -2.02
N GLN A 87 1.63 6.81 -2.21
CA GLN A 87 0.90 8.03 -1.87
C GLN A 87 0.85 8.25 -0.35
N GLU A 88 0.64 7.19 0.43
CA GLU A 88 0.61 7.29 1.90
C GLU A 88 1.95 7.79 2.44
N VAL A 89 3.05 7.22 1.97
CA VAL A 89 4.42 7.64 2.32
C VAL A 89 4.67 9.10 1.95
N ALA A 90 4.27 9.51 0.75
CA ALA A 90 4.46 10.89 0.30
C ALA A 90 3.66 11.92 1.11
N MET A 91 2.54 11.50 1.72
CA MET A 91 1.70 12.36 2.54
C MET A 91 2.11 12.45 4.01
N ASN A 92 2.88 11.48 4.48
CA ASN A 92 3.32 11.41 5.87
C ASN A 92 4.79 11.84 5.98
N ASP A 93 5.25 12.76 5.12
CA ASP A 93 6.64 13.25 5.08
C ASP A 93 7.72 12.15 5.01
N GLY A 94 7.39 11.02 4.37
CA GLY A 94 8.28 9.87 4.25
C GLY A 94 8.12 8.82 5.36
N GLU A 95 7.26 9.05 6.34
CA GLU A 95 6.91 8.04 7.33
C GLU A 95 5.98 6.99 6.75
N ILE A 96 6.34 5.73 6.95
CA ILE A 96 5.48 4.61 6.60
C ILE A 96 4.59 4.34 7.80
N ALA A 97 3.32 4.75 7.70
CA ALA A 97 2.32 4.30 8.66
C ALA A 97 2.30 2.77 8.60
N GLU A 98 2.50 2.11 9.74
CA GLU A 98 2.54 0.65 9.77
C GLU A 98 1.26 0.10 9.13
N LEU A 99 1.44 -0.59 7.99
CA LEU A 99 0.35 -1.26 7.30
C LEU A 99 -0.21 -2.43 8.13
N SER A 100 0.45 -2.75 9.25
CA SER A 100 0.28 -3.94 10.10
C SER A 100 -0.16 -3.68 11.54
N GLU A 101 -0.46 -2.46 11.99
CA GLU A 101 -0.86 -2.19 13.38
C GLU A 101 -2.32 -1.74 13.53
N VAL A 102 -3.23 -2.44 12.86
CA VAL A 102 -4.46 -2.82 13.56
C VAL A 102 -4.40 -4.32 13.59
N GLN A 103 -4.23 -4.84 14.80
CA GLN A 103 -4.34 -6.25 15.14
C GLN A 103 -5.55 -6.85 14.45
N ASP A 104 -5.52 -8.17 14.34
CA ASP A 104 -6.65 -9.08 14.21
C ASP A 104 -7.78 -8.74 15.20
N ASP A 105 -8.39 -7.56 15.07
CA ASP A 105 -9.70 -7.25 15.58
C ASP A 105 -10.59 -8.01 14.60
N GLY A 106 -11.15 -9.13 15.07
CA GLY A 106 -11.64 -10.27 14.26
C GLY A 106 -12.77 -9.97 13.28
N ASP A 107 -12.96 -8.73 12.89
CA ASP A 107 -13.95 -8.25 11.96
C ASP A 107 -13.31 -7.72 10.68
N LYS A 108 -12.74 -8.64 9.88
CA LYS A 108 -12.32 -8.34 8.50
C LYS A 108 -13.44 -7.69 7.67
N SER A 109 -14.71 -7.87 8.05
CA SER A 109 -15.83 -7.20 7.39
C SER A 109 -15.75 -5.67 7.49
N LEU A 110 -15.08 -5.12 8.51
CA LEU A 110 -14.92 -3.67 8.67
C LEU A 110 -14.03 -3.03 7.61
N PHE A 111 -13.26 -3.79 6.84
CA PHE A 111 -12.41 -3.24 5.78
C PHE A 111 -12.71 -3.80 4.40
N GLU A 112 -13.73 -4.65 4.32
CA GLU A 112 -14.20 -5.31 3.12
C GLU A 112 -15.63 -4.86 2.79
N ILE A 113 -15.94 -4.70 1.51
CA ILE A 113 -17.25 -4.33 1.00
C ILE A 113 -17.64 -5.39 -0.02
N GLN A 114 -18.73 -6.11 0.25
CA GLN A 114 -19.18 -7.22 -0.57
C GLN A 114 -20.27 -6.76 -1.52
N THR A 115 -19.87 -6.38 -2.74
CA THR A 115 -20.86 -6.12 -3.80
C THR A 115 -21.21 -7.42 -4.52
N ARG A 116 -22.36 -7.48 -5.21
CA ARG A 116 -22.74 -8.63 -6.09
C ARG A 116 -21.66 -9.10 -7.07
N ARG A 117 -20.79 -8.19 -7.54
CA ARG A 117 -19.80 -8.48 -8.59
C ARG A 117 -18.39 -8.67 -8.08
N LYS A 118 -18.04 -8.03 -6.96
CA LYS A 118 -16.66 -7.93 -6.52
C LYS A 118 -16.55 -7.62 -5.03
N LEU A 119 -15.59 -8.28 -4.39
CA LEU A 119 -15.10 -7.92 -3.07
C LEU A 119 -14.13 -6.73 -3.19
N VAL A 120 -14.49 -5.61 -2.56
CA VAL A 120 -13.67 -4.40 -2.51
C VAL A 120 -13.03 -4.31 -1.13
N ARG A 121 -11.72 -4.13 -1.07
CA ARG A 121 -10.97 -4.05 0.20
C ARG A 121 -10.21 -2.75 0.32
N ALA A 122 -10.16 -2.18 1.52
CA ALA A 122 -9.26 -1.08 1.83
C ALA A 122 -7.80 -1.57 1.91
N ARG A 123 -6.91 -0.92 1.16
CA ARG A 123 -5.52 -1.33 0.96
C ARG A 123 -4.53 -0.58 1.85
N GLY A 124 -4.90 0.62 2.29
CA GLY A 124 -4.06 1.49 3.12
C GLY A 124 -4.75 1.91 4.41
N ALA A 125 -3.98 2.40 5.37
CA ALA A 125 -4.49 2.84 6.67
C ALA A 125 -5.55 3.96 6.52
N LYS A 126 -5.33 4.89 5.58
CA LYS A 126 -6.27 6.00 5.34
C LYS A 126 -7.59 5.50 4.74
N GLN A 127 -7.54 4.48 3.89
CA GLN A 127 -8.75 3.86 3.34
C GLN A 127 -9.53 3.10 4.41
N ARG A 128 -8.84 2.37 5.30
CA ARG A 128 -9.48 1.68 6.43
C ARG A 128 -10.18 2.66 7.37
N GLY A 129 -9.50 3.75 7.74
CA GLY A 129 -10.10 4.83 8.52
C GLY A 129 -11.31 5.47 7.82
N TYR A 130 -11.24 5.65 6.50
CA TYR A 130 -12.36 6.16 5.73
C TYR A 130 -13.58 5.22 5.74
N LEU A 131 -13.38 3.91 5.55
CA LEU A 131 -14.47 2.92 5.63
C LEU A 131 -15.08 2.83 7.02
N LYS A 132 -14.24 2.85 8.06
CA LYS A 132 -14.70 2.90 9.45
C LYS A 132 -15.60 4.11 9.69
N ASN A 133 -15.15 5.30 9.27
CA ASN A 133 -15.92 6.53 9.42
C ASN A 133 -17.24 6.51 8.65
N ILE A 134 -17.29 5.91 7.45
CA ILE A 134 -18.54 5.73 6.70
C ILE A 134 -19.56 4.89 7.48
N ARG A 135 -19.11 3.86 8.21
CA ARG A 135 -20.02 2.97 8.96
C ARG A 135 -20.45 3.54 10.31
N GLU A 136 -19.58 4.29 10.97
CA GLU A 136 -19.83 4.76 12.34
C GLU A 136 -20.50 6.14 12.42
N HIS A 137 -20.57 6.90 11.33
CA HIS A 137 -21.04 8.29 11.34
C HIS A 137 -22.01 8.58 10.19
N ASP A 138 -22.98 9.47 10.44
CA ASP A 138 -23.95 9.93 9.43
C ASP A 138 -23.30 10.71 8.26
N LEU A 139 -22.12 11.32 8.51
CA LEU A 139 -21.36 12.09 7.52
C LEU A 139 -19.86 11.80 7.64
N ALA A 140 -19.26 11.32 6.56
CA ALA A 140 -17.82 11.09 6.45
C ALA A 140 -17.21 11.90 5.30
N ILE A 141 -16.16 12.69 5.59
CA ILE A 141 -15.42 13.46 4.59
C ILE A 141 -14.09 12.76 4.29
N GLY A 142 -13.94 12.27 3.06
CA GLY A 142 -12.69 11.67 2.59
C GLY A 142 -11.74 12.71 2.00
N ILE A 143 -10.64 13.01 2.70
CA ILE A 143 -9.58 13.91 2.23
C ILE A 143 -8.36 13.10 1.81
N GLY A 144 -7.84 13.32 0.60
CA GLY A 144 -6.66 12.62 0.12
C GLY A 144 -6.38 12.91 -1.37
N PRO A 145 -5.22 12.50 -1.89
CA PRO A 145 -4.79 12.82 -3.23
C PRO A 145 -5.66 12.10 -4.26
N ALA A 146 -5.65 12.56 -5.51
CA ALA A 146 -6.34 11.87 -6.59
C ALA A 146 -5.81 10.43 -6.74
N GLY A 147 -6.67 9.49 -7.14
CA GLY A 147 -6.30 8.09 -7.38
C GLY A 147 -6.38 7.17 -6.16
N THR A 148 -6.52 7.66 -4.93
CA THR A 148 -6.56 6.79 -3.73
C THR A 148 -7.91 6.11 -3.44
N GLY A 149 -8.77 5.97 -4.45
CA GLY A 149 -10.01 5.19 -4.33
C GLY A 149 -11.13 5.78 -3.45
N LYS A 150 -11.02 7.01 -2.92
CA LYS A 150 -12.03 7.63 -2.03
C LYS A 150 -13.47 7.54 -2.57
N THR A 151 -13.70 8.05 -3.78
CA THR A 151 -15.03 8.01 -4.42
C THR A 151 -15.48 6.58 -4.68
N TYR A 152 -14.56 5.70 -5.10
CA TYR A 152 -14.87 4.30 -5.37
C TYR A 152 -15.31 3.56 -4.11
N LEU A 153 -14.60 3.75 -3.00
CA LEU A 153 -14.94 3.17 -1.70
C LEU A 153 -16.29 3.70 -1.20
N ALA A 154 -16.55 4.99 -1.30
CA ALA A 154 -17.83 5.57 -0.87
C ALA A 154 -19.01 4.99 -1.66
N VAL A 155 -18.87 4.89 -2.99
CA VAL A 155 -19.89 4.31 -3.86
C VAL A 155 -20.06 2.81 -3.57
N ALA A 156 -18.97 2.07 -3.38
CA ALA A 156 -19.04 0.65 -3.04
C ALA A 156 -19.78 0.44 -1.71
N SER A 157 -19.49 1.24 -0.69
CA SER A 157 -20.18 1.19 0.62
C SER A 157 -21.66 1.49 0.49
N ALA A 158 -22.04 2.48 -0.34
CA ALA A 158 -23.44 2.80 -0.57
C ALA A 158 -24.19 1.65 -1.27
N ILE A 159 -23.55 0.97 -2.23
CA ILE A 159 -24.14 -0.21 -2.91
C ILE A 159 -24.34 -1.35 -1.91
N ASP A 160 -23.34 -1.63 -1.08
CA ASP A 160 -23.39 -2.68 -0.06
C ASP A 160 -24.50 -2.44 0.96
N ALA A 161 -24.64 -1.21 1.47
CA ALA A 161 -25.73 -0.83 2.37
C ALA A 161 -27.12 -0.98 1.71
N LEU A 162 -27.23 -0.58 0.43
CA LEU A 162 -28.47 -0.74 -0.33
C LEU A 162 -28.82 -2.21 -0.59
N GLU A 163 -27.82 -3.05 -0.87
CA GLU A 163 -28.01 -4.49 -1.11
C GLU A 163 -28.30 -5.28 0.16
N SER A 164 -27.85 -4.79 1.32
CA SER A 164 -28.05 -5.40 2.64
C SER A 164 -29.27 -4.85 3.40
N GLU A 165 -30.08 -3.99 2.76
CA GLU A 165 -31.27 -3.35 3.34
C GLU A 165 -30.96 -2.52 4.61
N GLN A 166 -29.79 -1.91 4.67
CA GLN A 166 -29.34 -1.05 5.78
C GLN A 166 -29.56 0.46 5.50
N VAL A 167 -30.53 0.80 4.65
CA VAL A 167 -30.88 2.18 4.25
C VAL A 167 -32.20 2.60 4.87
#